data_AF-A0A9W2YUV3-F1
#
_entry.id   AF-A0A9W2YUV3-F1
#
_cell.length_a   1.000
_cell.length_b   1.000
_cell.length_c   1.000
_cell.angle_alpha   90.00
_cell.angle_beta   90.00
_cell.angle_gamma   90.00
#
_symmetry.space_group_name_H-M   'P 1'
#
loop_
_entity.id
_entity.type
_entity.pdbx_description
1 polymer ?
#
loop_
_entity_poly.entity_id
_entity_poly.type
_entity_poly.pdbx_seq_one_letter_code
_entity_poly.pdbx_strand_id
1 'polypeptide(L)'
;MAYSFQVTTTGLSGLTDAIAPSNRTNHSQPDTFDSFAYKVLVPAVWSIIVLIGVLGNIIVVFTMCKHGGRTMSRSATNCYIINVALADLAFIVIVVPITTAAFVTESWQHGEAMCKFNQYISYVTLLSTCLTLTAMTIDRYFAIVHPIKSMKSRTPRVAVIICIVIWFASSVVCSPYLVIPELRQENGSGIVILVCTLVCSKSAQKALTIVVVLVTYVVPLTVIIVSYSLILKYLWRHKISVRRDFNQNSESSEPVMGGGTTMARRRKKVAKMVAAVAILFAITWLPIHLFNLVYVLMDESFPKSKPMYDLKIFAHTLSYTSSCVNPFIYTIMGDGFRRAFRESIPICRGSPSSYQRPSYPRRSGSTIETKFNGE
;
A
#
# COMPACT_ATOMS: atom_id res chain seq x y z
N MET A 1 -3.13 17.04 7.31
CA MET A 1 -4.48 16.88 6.71
C MET A 1 -5.47 17.69 7.54
N ALA A 2 -5.53 19.00 7.31
CA ALA A 2 -6.49 19.85 7.98
C ALA A 2 -7.91 19.56 7.46
N TYR A 3 -8.85 19.36 8.37
CA TYR A 3 -10.26 19.12 8.07
C TYR A 3 -11.04 20.40 7.76
N SER A 4 -10.40 21.58 7.83
CA SER A 4 -10.99 22.83 7.35
C SER A 4 -10.94 22.94 5.83
N PHE A 5 -11.75 22.10 5.18
CA PHE A 5 -12.24 22.42 3.84
C PHE A 5 -13.75 22.55 3.94
N GLN A 6 -14.24 23.57 4.63
CA GLN A 6 -15.66 23.89 4.54
C GLN A 6 -15.92 24.73 3.30
N VAL A 7 -16.99 24.35 2.60
CA VAL A 7 -17.62 25.19 1.57
C VAL A 7 -18.09 26.46 2.28
N THR A 8 -17.56 27.61 1.89
CA THR A 8 -18.06 28.88 2.42
C THR A 8 -19.44 29.13 1.80
N THR A 9 -20.52 28.76 2.49
CA THR A 9 -21.87 29.20 2.14
C THR A 9 -22.07 30.65 2.58
N THR A 10 -21.32 31.58 1.99
CA THR A 10 -21.53 33.02 2.21
C THR A 10 -22.14 33.64 0.97
N GLY A 11 -23.43 33.95 1.08
CA GLY A 11 -24.15 34.74 0.10
C GLY A 11 -25.59 34.97 0.53
N LEU A 12 -25.79 35.71 1.64
CA LEU A 12 -26.84 36.73 1.85
C LEU A 12 -26.96 37.07 3.35
N SER A 13 -26.19 38.05 3.81
CA SER A 13 -26.56 38.86 4.99
C SER A 13 -25.69 40.11 5.05
N GLY A 14 -26.09 41.14 4.32
CA GLY A 14 -25.46 42.44 4.37
C GLY A 14 -26.01 43.37 3.30
N LEU A 15 -27.17 43.96 3.57
CA LEU A 15 -27.64 45.29 3.12
C LEU A 15 -29.10 45.45 3.56
N THR A 16 -29.33 46.26 4.60
CA THR A 16 -30.65 46.79 4.96
C THR A 16 -30.98 48.02 4.10
N ASP A 17 -32.28 48.19 3.86
CA ASP A 17 -33.02 49.35 3.33
C ASP A 17 -33.16 49.54 1.81
N ALA A 18 -34.21 48.91 1.25
CA ALA A 18 -35.16 49.56 0.35
C ALA A 18 -36.47 48.74 0.22
N ILE A 19 -37.60 49.41 0.41
CA ILE A 19 -38.97 48.87 0.37
C ILE A 19 -39.39 48.59 -1.08
N ALA A 20 -39.76 47.34 -1.41
CA ALA A 20 -40.63 46.95 -2.54
C ALA A 20 -41.13 45.48 -2.38
N PRO A 21 -42.34 45.13 -2.87
CA PRO A 21 -43.13 44.03 -2.33
C PRO A 21 -42.81 42.64 -2.90
N SER A 22 -43.00 41.65 -2.02
CA SER A 22 -43.17 40.20 -2.21
C SER A 22 -42.94 39.63 -3.62
N ASN A 23 -41.80 38.98 -3.82
CA ASN A 23 -41.72 37.83 -4.70
C ASN A 23 -41.21 36.65 -3.87
N ARG A 24 -42.10 35.69 -3.63
CA ARG A 24 -41.82 34.44 -2.91
C ARG A 24 -40.95 33.56 -3.82
N THR A 25 -39.66 33.88 -3.92
CA THR A 25 -38.68 33.01 -4.57
C THR A 25 -38.36 31.87 -3.62
N ASN A 26 -38.66 30.65 -4.06
CA ASN A 26 -38.38 29.39 -3.37
C ASN A 26 -36.97 29.40 -2.77
N HIS A 27 -36.88 29.50 -1.44
CA HIS A 27 -35.69 29.06 -0.72
C HIS A 27 -35.59 27.55 -0.95
N SER A 28 -34.75 27.13 -1.88
CA SER A 28 -34.27 25.76 -1.97
C SER A 28 -33.71 25.39 -0.61
N GLN A 29 -34.35 24.43 0.06
CA GLN A 29 -33.77 23.79 1.24
C GLN A 29 -32.33 23.37 0.92
N PRO A 30 -31.36 23.55 1.81
CA PRO A 30 -30.03 22.99 1.60
C PRO A 30 -30.19 21.48 1.31
N ASP A 31 -29.67 21.04 0.16
CA ASP A 31 -29.99 19.76 -0.48
C ASP A 31 -29.90 18.60 0.52
N THR A 32 -31.06 18.02 0.87
CA THR A 32 -31.18 16.87 1.79
C THR A 32 -30.32 15.68 1.36
N PHE A 33 -30.09 15.54 0.05
CA PHE A 33 -29.22 14.55 -0.56
C PHE A 33 -27.75 14.74 -0.19
N ASP A 34 -27.24 15.97 -0.19
CA ASP A 34 -25.86 16.26 0.21
C ASP A 34 -25.64 15.95 1.69
N SER A 35 -26.61 16.33 2.53
CA SER A 35 -26.58 16.00 3.97
C SER A 35 -26.55 14.49 4.21
N PHE A 36 -27.35 13.71 3.48
CA PHE A 36 -27.33 12.24 3.56
C PHE A 36 -26.01 11.65 3.05
N ALA A 37 -25.49 12.12 1.92
CA ALA A 37 -24.25 11.64 1.34
C ALA A 37 -23.06 11.85 2.30
N TYR A 38 -22.92 13.04 2.89
CA TYR A 38 -21.82 13.31 3.81
C TYR A 38 -22.02 12.65 5.18
N LYS A 39 -23.23 12.67 5.77
CA LYS A 39 -23.42 12.19 7.14
C LYS A 39 -23.60 10.67 7.26
N VAL A 40 -24.02 10.01 6.17
CA VAL A 40 -24.32 8.56 6.19
C VAL A 40 -23.44 7.79 5.21
N LEU A 41 -23.45 8.16 3.93
CA LEU A 41 -22.81 7.35 2.89
C LEU A 41 -21.29 7.30 3.04
N VAL A 42 -20.62 8.45 3.18
CA VAL A 42 -19.16 8.52 3.29
C VAL A 42 -18.64 7.74 4.53
N PRO A 43 -19.16 7.95 5.75
CA PRO A 43 -18.77 7.18 6.93
C PRO A 43 -19.05 5.68 6.79
N ALA A 44 -20.17 5.29 6.15
CA ALA A 44 -20.48 3.89 5.90
C ALA A 44 -19.45 3.25 4.96
N VAL A 45 -19.07 3.93 3.87
CA VAL A 45 -18.02 3.47 2.94
C VAL A 45 -16.68 3.33 3.66
N TRP A 46 -16.27 4.32 4.46
CA TRP A 46 -15.02 4.25 5.22
C TRP A 46 -15.03 3.12 6.25
N SER A 47 -16.18 2.87 6.90
CA SER A 47 -16.35 1.75 7.83
C SER A 47 -16.24 0.39 7.14
N ILE A 48 -16.80 0.25 5.94
CA ILE A 48 -16.65 -0.96 5.11
C ILE A 48 -15.18 -1.16 4.71
N ILE A 49 -14.47 -0.09 4.32
CA ILE A 49 -13.04 -0.15 4.00
C ILE A 49 -12.24 -0.65 5.20
N VAL A 50 -12.53 -0.12 6.40
CA VAL A 50 -11.88 -0.57 7.65
C VAL A 50 -12.16 -2.05 7.89
N LEU A 51 -13.42 -2.49 7.81
CA LEU A 51 -13.78 -3.89 8.03
C LEU A 51 -13.05 -4.84 7.07
N ILE A 52 -13.13 -4.56 5.77
CA ILE A 52 -12.48 -5.37 4.73
C ILE A 52 -10.97 -5.37 4.93
N GLY A 53 -10.38 -4.20 5.17
CA GLY A 53 -8.94 -4.06 5.34
C GLY A 53 -8.43 -4.77 6.59
N VAL A 54 -9.14 -4.69 7.71
CA VAL A 54 -8.76 -5.35 8.97
C VAL A 54 -8.80 -6.87 8.79
N LEU A 55 -9.92 -7.41 8.30
CA LEU A 55 -10.07 -8.84 8.07
C LEU A 55 -9.02 -9.36 7.08
N GLY A 56 -8.86 -8.67 5.94
CA GLY A 56 -7.93 -9.06 4.88
C GLY A 56 -6.47 -9.06 5.36
N ASN A 57 -6.02 -7.99 6.03
CA ASN A 57 -4.64 -7.89 6.47
C ASN A 57 -4.34 -8.81 7.66
N ILE A 58 -5.29 -9.06 8.57
CA ILE A 58 -5.13 -10.10 9.61
C ILE A 58 -4.93 -11.48 8.97
N ILE A 59 -5.71 -11.82 7.94
CA ILE A 59 -5.53 -13.08 7.20
C ILE A 59 -4.14 -13.14 6.56
N VAL A 60 -3.65 -12.04 5.99
CA VAL A 60 -2.28 -11.95 5.43
C VAL A 60 -1.23 -12.23 6.50
N VAL A 61 -1.28 -11.53 7.63
CA VAL A 61 -0.32 -11.75 8.73
C VAL A 61 -0.40 -13.19 9.24
N PHE A 62 -1.61 -13.69 9.51
CA PHE A 62 -1.83 -15.04 10.03
C PHE A 62 -1.28 -16.13 9.09
N THR A 63 -1.63 -16.07 7.80
CA THR A 63 -1.21 -17.07 6.81
C THR A 63 0.30 -17.05 6.58
N MET A 64 0.90 -15.87 6.47
CA MET A 64 2.34 -15.72 6.26
C MET A 64 3.16 -16.14 7.49
N CYS A 65 2.64 -15.92 8.70
CA CYS A 65 3.30 -16.33 9.95
C CYS A 65 3.19 -17.84 10.21
N LYS A 66 2.01 -18.44 10.01
CA LYS A 66 1.72 -19.84 10.37
C LYS A 66 2.30 -20.87 9.39
N HIS A 67 2.29 -20.58 8.09
CA HIS A 67 2.70 -21.54 7.04
C HIS A 67 4.07 -21.26 6.41
N GLY A 68 4.72 -20.13 6.75
CA GLY A 68 6.12 -19.84 6.38
C GLY A 68 7.16 -20.79 7.01
N GLY A 69 6.74 -21.72 7.88
CA GLY A 69 7.61 -22.69 8.54
C GLY A 69 7.56 -24.12 8.00
N ARG A 70 6.51 -24.54 7.27
CA ARG A 70 6.29 -25.96 6.92
C ARG A 70 6.54 -26.32 5.45
N THR A 71 6.30 -25.38 4.52
CA THR A 71 6.31 -25.75 3.08
C THR A 71 6.93 -24.70 2.15
N MET A 72 7.14 -23.48 2.65
CA MET A 72 7.80 -22.39 1.96
C MET A 72 8.71 -21.70 2.98
N SER A 73 10.02 -21.87 2.87
CA SER A 73 11.01 -21.13 3.68
C SER A 73 10.58 -19.66 3.77
N ARG A 74 10.57 -19.07 4.99
CA ARG A 74 10.37 -17.64 5.21
C ARG A 74 11.27 -16.87 4.26
N SER A 75 10.72 -16.42 3.13
CA SER A 75 11.47 -15.65 2.15
C SER A 75 11.50 -14.19 2.59
N ALA A 76 12.55 -13.45 2.22
CA ALA A 76 12.60 -12.00 2.39
C ALA A 76 11.29 -11.32 1.93
N THR A 77 10.70 -11.79 0.82
CA THR A 77 9.43 -11.26 0.31
C THR A 77 8.26 -11.44 1.26
N ASN A 78 8.19 -12.56 2.01
CA ASN A 78 7.09 -12.78 2.96
C ASN A 78 7.19 -11.80 4.14
N CYS A 79 8.42 -11.45 4.56
CA CYS A 79 8.64 -10.42 5.58
C CYS A 79 8.14 -9.04 5.11
N TYR A 80 8.39 -8.67 3.85
CA TYR A 80 7.86 -7.43 3.29
C TYR A 80 6.34 -7.44 3.18
N ILE A 81 5.72 -8.56 2.76
CA ILE A 81 4.26 -8.70 2.70
C ILE A 81 3.64 -8.53 4.10
N ILE A 82 4.23 -9.15 5.13
CA ILE A 82 3.80 -8.96 6.52
C ILE A 82 3.96 -7.49 6.93
N ASN A 83 5.08 -6.84 6.58
CA ASN A 83 5.32 -5.45 6.95
C ASN A 83 4.30 -4.49 6.31
N VAL A 84 3.95 -4.69 5.03
CA VAL A 84 2.87 -3.94 4.37
C VAL A 84 1.55 -4.15 5.12
N ALA A 85 1.19 -5.40 5.42
CA ALA A 85 -0.05 -5.69 6.14
C ALA A 85 -0.09 -5.06 7.55
N LEU A 86 1.04 -4.97 8.25
CA LEU A 86 1.15 -4.29 9.54
C LEU A 86 0.99 -2.76 9.42
N ALA A 87 1.62 -2.15 8.41
CA ALA A 87 1.46 -0.73 8.14
C ALA A 87 0.01 -0.38 7.74
N ASP A 88 -0.60 -1.20 6.88
CA ASP A 88 -2.00 -1.09 6.47
C ASP A 88 -2.95 -1.23 7.66
N LEU A 89 -2.72 -2.23 8.55
CA LEU A 89 -3.51 -2.38 9.79
C LEU A 89 -3.39 -1.17 10.70
N ALA A 90 -2.18 -0.65 10.92
CA ALA A 90 -1.99 0.54 11.74
C ALA A 90 -2.72 1.74 11.14
N PHE A 91 -2.67 1.93 9.82
CA PHE A 91 -3.37 3.02 9.14
C PHE A 91 -4.90 2.89 9.27
N ILE A 92 -5.49 1.74 8.91
CA ILE A 92 -6.96 1.59 8.90
C ILE A 92 -7.58 1.42 10.29
N VAL A 93 -6.84 0.94 11.30
CA VAL A 93 -7.36 0.78 12.67
C VAL A 93 -7.26 2.08 13.45
N ILE A 94 -6.22 2.88 13.21
CA ILE A 94 -5.96 4.09 13.98
C ILE A 94 -6.45 5.33 13.22
N VAL A 95 -5.96 5.54 11.99
CA VAL A 95 -6.16 6.80 11.27
C VAL A 95 -7.59 6.94 10.77
N VAL A 96 -8.08 5.92 10.07
CA VAL A 96 -9.36 6.02 9.37
C VAL A 96 -10.52 6.26 10.35
N PRO A 97 -10.67 5.53 11.47
CA PRO A 97 -11.79 5.75 12.40
C PRO A 97 -11.77 7.13 13.05
N ILE A 98 -10.60 7.62 13.47
CA ILE A 98 -10.44 8.97 14.04
C ILE A 98 -10.79 10.03 12.98
N THR A 99 -10.35 9.83 11.74
CA THR A 99 -10.68 10.68 10.60
C THR A 99 -12.19 10.68 10.33
N THR A 100 -12.83 9.51 10.34
CA THR A 100 -14.29 9.37 10.16
C THR A 100 -15.04 10.12 11.24
N ALA A 101 -14.63 10.01 12.50
CA ALA A 101 -15.27 10.70 13.62
C ALA A 101 -15.17 12.23 13.47
N ALA A 102 -13.99 12.75 13.12
CA ALA A 102 -13.79 14.17 12.85
C ALA A 102 -14.59 14.66 11.63
N PHE A 103 -14.76 13.80 10.61
CA PHE A 103 -15.57 14.10 9.42
C PHE A 103 -17.07 14.18 9.74
N VAL A 104 -17.61 13.23 10.51
CA VAL A 104 -19.04 13.18 10.89
C VAL A 104 -19.42 14.33 11.81
N THR A 105 -18.55 14.67 12.75
CA THR A 105 -18.78 15.77 13.70
C THR A 105 -18.48 17.14 13.11
N GLU A 106 -17.94 17.18 11.88
CA GLU A 106 -17.50 18.39 11.19
C GLU A 106 -16.51 19.24 12.05
N SER A 107 -15.89 18.63 13.07
CA SER A 107 -15.08 19.30 14.10
C SER A 107 -14.13 18.31 14.77
N TRP A 108 -12.92 18.74 15.09
CA TRP A 108 -11.92 17.92 15.79
C TRP A 108 -12.18 17.92 17.29
N GLN A 109 -12.86 16.89 17.79
CA GLN A 109 -13.24 16.76 19.21
C GLN A 109 -12.26 15.91 20.05
N HIS A 110 -11.20 15.36 19.45
CA HIS A 110 -10.30 14.41 20.13
C HIS A 110 -9.15 15.06 20.92
N GLY A 111 -9.11 16.39 20.99
CA GLY A 111 -8.05 17.14 21.66
C GLY A 111 -6.75 17.25 20.84
N GLU A 112 -5.83 18.11 21.29
CA GLU A 112 -4.62 18.46 20.55
C GLU A 112 -3.62 17.29 20.42
N ALA A 113 -3.46 16.48 21.48
CA ALA A 113 -2.56 15.34 21.46
C ALA A 113 -2.93 14.33 20.36
N MET A 114 -4.23 14.04 20.20
CA MET A 114 -4.70 13.17 19.12
C MET A 114 -4.60 13.84 17.75
N CYS A 115 -4.73 15.17 17.65
CA CYS A 115 -4.50 15.88 16.39
C CYS A 115 -3.07 15.64 15.89
N LYS A 116 -2.08 15.86 16.75
CA LYS A 116 -0.66 15.61 16.46
C LYS A 116 -0.40 14.14 16.15
N PHE A 117 -0.88 13.24 17.01
CA PHE A 117 -0.66 11.80 16.85
C PHE A 117 -1.30 11.23 15.57
N ASN A 118 -2.54 11.60 15.24
CA ASN A 118 -3.24 11.12 14.06
C ASN A 118 -2.54 11.56 12.76
N GLN A 119 -2.09 12.82 12.70
CA GLN A 119 -1.29 13.30 11.57
C GLN A 119 0.03 12.54 11.46
N TYR A 120 0.76 12.42 12.57
CA TYR A 120 2.04 11.72 12.62
C TYR A 120 1.93 10.26 12.14
N ILE A 121 1.04 9.46 12.75
CA ILE A 121 0.92 8.03 12.42
C ILE A 121 0.41 7.81 10.98
N SER A 122 -0.40 8.74 10.43
CA SER A 122 -0.80 8.71 9.02
C SER A 122 0.40 8.76 8.07
N TYR A 123 1.34 9.68 8.30
CA TYR A 123 2.52 9.82 7.45
C TYR A 123 3.55 8.71 7.70
N VAL A 124 3.72 8.26 8.95
CA VAL A 124 4.62 7.14 9.27
C VAL A 124 4.18 5.85 8.58
N THR A 125 2.89 5.51 8.65
CA THR A 125 2.35 4.30 8.01
C THR A 125 2.40 4.40 6.49
N LEU A 126 2.06 5.56 5.90
CA LEU A 126 2.24 5.82 4.46
C LEU A 126 3.69 5.62 4.00
N LEU A 127 4.64 6.27 4.68
CA LEU A 127 6.06 6.18 4.31
C LEU A 127 6.60 4.76 4.50
N SER A 128 6.18 4.08 5.58
CA SER A 128 6.54 2.68 5.83
C SER A 128 6.04 1.76 4.71
N THR A 129 4.77 1.89 4.30
CA THR A 129 4.21 1.14 3.16
C THR A 129 5.00 1.40 1.89
N CYS A 130 5.25 2.68 1.57
CA CYS A 130 5.93 3.06 0.34
C CYS A 130 7.38 2.56 0.24
N LEU A 131 8.16 2.72 1.31
CA LEU A 131 9.52 2.20 1.41
C LEU A 131 9.54 0.67 1.36
N THR A 132 8.54 0.01 1.93
CA THR A 132 8.41 -1.45 1.87
C THR A 132 8.12 -1.94 0.45
N LEU A 133 7.25 -1.26 -0.30
CA LEU A 133 6.99 -1.57 -1.72
C LEU A 133 8.26 -1.37 -2.57
N THR A 134 9.03 -0.33 -2.26
CA THR A 134 10.33 -0.07 -2.89
C THR A 134 11.32 -1.19 -2.59
N ALA A 135 11.49 -1.56 -1.32
CA ALA A 135 12.37 -2.66 -0.91
C ALA A 135 11.93 -4.01 -1.51
N MET A 136 10.62 -4.27 -1.55
CA MET A 136 10.05 -5.46 -2.19
C MET A 136 10.36 -5.49 -3.69
N THR A 137 10.30 -4.34 -4.38
CA THR A 137 10.62 -4.21 -5.80
C THR A 137 12.11 -4.42 -6.07
N ILE A 138 12.99 -3.84 -5.24
CA ILE A 138 14.45 -4.05 -5.31
C ILE A 138 14.79 -5.53 -5.05
N ASP A 139 14.14 -6.18 -4.10
CA ASP A 139 14.26 -7.62 -3.86
C ASP A 139 13.88 -8.45 -5.11
N ARG A 140 12.84 -8.04 -5.85
CA ARG A 140 12.48 -8.67 -7.14
C ARG A 140 13.51 -8.43 -8.22
N TYR A 141 14.05 -7.22 -8.32
CA TYR A 141 15.12 -6.89 -9.26
C TYR A 141 16.32 -7.82 -9.05
N PHE A 142 16.84 -7.91 -7.81
CA PHE A 142 17.96 -8.80 -7.51
C PHE A 142 17.64 -10.28 -7.72
N ALA A 143 16.43 -10.73 -7.40
CA ALA A 143 16.00 -12.11 -7.62
C ALA A 143 16.00 -12.51 -9.11
N ILE A 144 15.69 -11.59 -10.02
CA ILE A 144 15.53 -11.87 -11.46
C ILE A 144 16.83 -11.59 -12.22
N VAL A 145 17.44 -10.43 -11.98
CA VAL A 145 18.59 -9.94 -12.76
C VAL A 145 19.91 -10.49 -12.22
N HIS A 146 20.01 -10.76 -10.92
CA HIS A 146 21.23 -11.26 -10.27
C HIS A 146 20.97 -12.51 -9.42
N PRO A 147 20.53 -13.63 -10.03
CA PRO A 147 19.99 -14.78 -9.32
C PRO A 147 20.98 -15.49 -8.38
N ILE A 148 22.28 -15.50 -8.70
CA ILE A 148 23.34 -16.15 -7.89
C ILE A 148 23.81 -15.21 -6.77
N LYS A 149 24.17 -13.96 -7.11
CA LYS A 149 24.65 -12.97 -6.13
C LYS A 149 23.62 -12.67 -5.04
N SER A 150 22.34 -12.68 -5.41
CA SER A 150 21.24 -12.33 -4.49
C SER A 150 20.88 -13.42 -3.47
N MET A 151 21.41 -14.64 -3.59
CA MET A 151 21.13 -15.73 -2.64
C MET A 151 21.59 -15.39 -1.21
N LYS A 152 22.70 -14.65 -1.06
CA LYS A 152 23.26 -14.28 0.25
C LYS A 152 22.53 -13.10 0.91
N SER A 153 21.99 -12.17 0.13
CA SER A 153 21.35 -10.96 0.65
C SER A 153 19.83 -11.11 0.89
N ARG A 154 19.17 -12.00 0.16
CA ARG A 154 17.69 -12.15 0.20
C ARG A 154 17.22 -13.12 1.29
N THR A 155 17.74 -12.96 2.50
CA THR A 155 17.37 -13.77 3.67
C THR A 155 16.26 -13.09 4.48
N PRO A 156 15.40 -13.84 5.20
CA PRO A 156 14.38 -13.25 6.06
C PRO A 156 14.98 -12.39 7.18
N ARG A 157 16.17 -12.71 7.69
CA ARG A 157 16.86 -11.88 8.71
C ARG A 157 17.16 -10.48 8.18
N VAL A 158 17.75 -10.39 6.98
CA VAL A 158 18.04 -9.11 6.32
C VAL A 158 16.75 -8.34 6.04
N ALA A 159 15.70 -9.02 5.58
CA ALA A 159 14.41 -8.37 5.32
C ALA A 159 13.76 -7.80 6.60
N VAL A 160 13.83 -8.52 7.73
CA VAL A 160 13.34 -8.02 9.03
C VAL A 160 14.14 -6.79 9.47
N ILE A 161 15.46 -6.81 9.35
CA ILE A 161 16.31 -5.64 9.64
C ILE A 161 15.90 -4.46 8.77
N ILE A 162 15.70 -4.67 7.46
CA ILE A 162 15.22 -3.63 6.53
C ILE A 162 13.86 -3.08 6.99
N CYS A 163 12.91 -3.94 7.38
CA CYS A 163 11.61 -3.48 7.90
C CYS A 163 11.77 -2.61 9.16
N ILE A 164 12.63 -3.00 10.11
CA ILE A 164 12.90 -2.20 11.32
C ILE A 164 13.49 -0.83 10.96
N VAL A 165 14.45 -0.80 10.03
CA VAL A 165 15.04 0.44 9.52
C VAL A 165 13.99 1.31 8.83
N ILE A 166 13.07 0.71 8.06
CA ILE A 166 11.96 1.42 7.43
C ILE A 166 11.07 2.10 8.47
N TRP A 167 10.67 1.40 9.53
CA TRP A 167 9.86 1.98 10.60
C TRP A 167 10.59 3.12 11.30
N PHE A 168 11.85 2.90 11.69
CA PHE A 168 12.66 3.93 12.33
C PHE A 168 12.83 5.17 11.44
N ALA A 169 13.23 4.99 10.19
CA ALA A 169 13.40 6.09 9.23
C ALA A 169 12.07 6.82 8.99
N SER A 170 10.96 6.10 8.88
CA SER A 170 9.64 6.70 8.70
C SER A 170 9.24 7.54 9.91
N SER A 171 9.46 7.03 11.12
CA SER A 171 9.22 7.76 12.36
C SER A 171 10.04 9.04 12.47
N VAL A 172 11.34 8.97 12.14
CA VAL A 172 12.24 10.15 12.19
C VAL A 172 11.82 11.19 11.15
N VAL A 173 11.63 10.78 9.90
CA VAL A 173 11.29 11.70 8.79
C VAL A 173 9.94 12.38 9.02
N CYS A 174 8.95 11.66 9.57
CA CYS A 174 7.62 12.19 9.80
C CYS A 174 7.46 12.93 11.14
N SER A 175 8.50 12.97 11.99
CA SER A 175 8.47 13.62 13.30
C SER A 175 8.00 15.10 13.33
N PRO A 176 8.17 15.94 12.28
CA PRO A 176 7.61 17.29 12.29
C PRO A 176 6.08 17.31 12.46
N TYR A 177 5.38 16.26 12.01
CA TYR A 177 3.92 16.12 12.19
C TYR A 177 3.51 15.79 13.63
N LEU A 178 4.45 15.48 14.51
CA LEU A 178 4.19 15.33 15.94
C LEU A 178 4.24 16.69 16.67
N VAL A 179 4.85 17.71 16.08
CA VAL A 179 5.12 19.00 16.73
C VAL A 179 4.30 20.14 16.11
N ILE A 180 4.27 20.24 14.78
CA ILE A 180 3.75 21.39 14.03
C ILE A 180 2.21 21.49 14.00
N PRO A 181 1.43 20.40 13.89
CA PRO A 181 -0.03 20.51 13.90
C PRO A 181 -0.54 21.04 15.23
N GLU A 182 -1.46 22.01 15.21
CA GLU A 182 -2.14 22.52 16.39
C GLU A 182 -3.65 22.46 16.20
N LEU A 183 -4.37 22.45 17.33
CA LEU A 183 -5.81 22.60 17.36
C LEU A 183 -6.15 24.09 17.37
N ARG A 184 -6.89 24.55 16.35
CA ARG A 184 -7.34 25.94 16.22
C ARG A 184 -8.85 26.01 16.20
N GLN A 185 -9.39 27.13 16.69
CA GLN A 185 -10.80 27.46 16.58
C GLN A 185 -11.02 28.27 15.30
N GLU A 186 -11.95 27.83 14.47
CA GLU A 186 -12.48 28.61 13.35
C GLU A 186 -13.89 29.08 13.73
N ASN A 187 -14.09 30.40 13.75
CA ASN A 187 -15.39 31.01 14.05
C ASN A 187 -16.16 31.22 12.75
N GLY A 188 -17.02 30.25 12.40
CA GLY A 188 -17.98 30.36 11.31
C GLY A 188 -19.40 30.26 11.84
N SER A 189 -20.26 31.25 11.56
CA SER A 189 -21.72 31.19 11.78
C SER A 189 -22.21 30.94 13.22
N GLY A 190 -21.47 31.42 14.24
CA GLY A 190 -21.89 31.32 15.65
C GLY A 190 -21.70 29.93 16.30
N ILE A 191 -21.10 28.98 15.57
CA ILE A 191 -20.71 27.67 16.07
C ILE A 191 -19.18 27.62 16.12
N VAL A 192 -18.62 27.18 17.26
CA VAL A 192 -17.17 27.00 17.43
C VAL A 192 -16.75 25.68 16.81
N ILE A 193 -15.96 25.73 15.73
CA ILE A 193 -15.42 24.55 15.06
C ILE A 193 -13.94 24.42 15.42
N LEU A 194 -13.54 23.23 15.86
CA LEU A 194 -12.15 22.91 16.17
C LEU A 194 -11.50 22.23 14.96
N VAL A 195 -10.35 22.73 14.52
CA VAL A 195 -9.66 22.21 13.33
C VAL A 195 -8.22 21.87 13.67
N CYS A 196 -7.79 20.68 13.26
CA CYS A 196 -6.41 20.23 13.38
C CYS A 196 -5.62 20.73 12.16
N THR A 197 -4.79 21.76 12.30
CA THR A 197 -4.11 22.41 11.15
C THR A 197 -2.62 22.62 11.39
N LEU A 198 -1.83 22.75 10.31
CA LEU A 198 -0.39 23.02 10.41
C LEU A 198 -0.17 24.50 10.75
N VAL A 199 0.41 24.78 11.91
CA VAL A 199 0.70 26.17 12.33
C VAL A 199 2.17 26.47 12.08
N CYS A 200 2.45 26.95 10.87
CA CYS A 200 3.77 27.45 10.47
C CYS A 200 3.61 28.48 9.34
N SER A 201 4.70 29.13 8.95
CA SER A 201 4.68 30.08 7.82
C SER A 201 4.17 29.40 6.54
N LYS A 202 3.51 30.16 5.66
CA LYS A 202 3.01 29.63 4.38
C LYS A 202 4.14 29.00 3.55
N SER A 203 5.35 29.56 3.61
CA SER A 203 6.54 28.97 2.97
C SER A 203 6.93 27.62 3.60
N ALA A 204 6.86 27.49 4.93
CA ALA A 204 7.11 26.23 5.61
C ALA A 204 6.03 25.17 5.31
N GLN A 205 4.75 25.56 5.24
CA GLN A 205 3.66 24.66 4.81
C GLN A 205 3.86 24.14 3.38
N LYS A 206 4.28 25.04 2.47
CA LYS A 206 4.67 24.71 1.08
C LYS A 206 5.83 23.73 1.05
N ALA A 207 6.92 24.06 1.73
CA ALA A 207 8.11 23.21 1.79
C ALA A 207 7.79 21.83 2.38
N LEU A 208 7.06 21.77 3.50
CA LEU A 208 6.70 20.51 4.17
C LEU A 208 5.85 19.62 3.25
N THR A 209 4.83 20.19 2.60
CA THR A 209 3.97 19.46 1.66
C THR A 209 4.75 18.94 0.45
N ILE A 210 5.63 19.76 -0.14
CA ILE A 210 6.47 19.35 -1.27
C ILE A 210 7.41 18.23 -0.86
N VAL A 211 8.13 18.37 0.26
CA VAL A 211 9.05 17.35 0.78
C VAL A 211 8.31 16.04 1.02
N VAL A 212 7.11 16.09 1.59
CA VAL A 212 6.29 14.90 1.83
C VAL A 212 5.88 14.23 0.53
N VAL A 213 5.36 14.97 -0.45
CA VAL A 213 5.03 14.41 -1.77
C VAL A 213 6.28 13.80 -2.43
N LEU A 214 7.44 14.44 -2.32
CA LEU A 214 8.68 13.89 -2.87
C LEU A 214 9.07 12.59 -2.19
N VAL A 215 9.09 12.56 -0.86
CA VAL A 215 9.59 11.43 -0.07
C VAL A 215 8.60 10.26 -0.03
N THR A 216 7.30 10.52 0.07
CA THR A 216 6.28 9.47 0.21
C THR A 216 5.69 9.01 -1.13
N TYR A 217 5.98 9.71 -2.23
CA TYR A 217 5.37 9.41 -3.53
C TYR A 217 6.39 9.42 -4.68
N VAL A 218 6.99 10.57 -4.99
CA VAL A 218 7.80 10.73 -6.23
C VAL A 218 9.06 9.87 -6.20
N VAL A 219 9.88 9.96 -5.15
CA VAL A 219 11.16 9.23 -5.05
C VAL A 219 10.92 7.71 -5.03
N PRO A 220 10.04 7.15 -4.16
CA PRO A 220 9.75 5.73 -4.19
C PRO A 220 9.22 5.23 -5.54
N LEU A 221 8.27 5.95 -6.16
CA LEU A 221 7.73 5.56 -7.47
C LEU A 221 8.81 5.58 -8.56
N THR A 222 9.71 6.56 -8.54
CA THR A 222 10.83 6.62 -9.48
C THR A 222 11.72 5.39 -9.33
N VAL A 223 12.06 5.00 -8.11
CA VAL A 223 12.86 3.79 -7.85
C VAL A 223 12.13 2.53 -8.31
N ILE A 224 10.82 2.43 -8.06
CA ILE A 224 9.98 1.31 -8.50
C ILE A 224 9.96 1.22 -10.04
N ILE A 225 9.69 2.33 -10.73
CA ILE A 225 9.60 2.41 -12.19
C ILE A 225 10.95 2.05 -12.83
N VAL A 226 12.05 2.61 -12.33
CA VAL A 226 13.40 2.30 -12.82
C VAL A 226 13.71 0.82 -12.62
N SER A 227 13.46 0.29 -11.42
CA SER A 227 13.70 -1.12 -11.11
C SER A 227 12.91 -2.07 -12.02
N TYR A 228 11.62 -1.78 -12.27
CA TYR A 228 10.81 -2.58 -13.18
C TYR A 228 11.23 -2.44 -14.64
N SER A 229 11.63 -1.26 -15.08
CA SER A 229 12.19 -1.04 -16.40
C SER A 229 13.44 -1.89 -16.63
N LEU A 230 14.33 -1.98 -15.63
CA LEU A 230 15.51 -2.84 -15.69
C LEU A 230 15.16 -4.33 -15.70
N ILE A 231 14.15 -4.76 -14.92
CA ILE A 231 13.64 -6.15 -14.96
C ILE A 231 13.12 -6.47 -16.36
N LEU A 232 12.29 -5.61 -16.95
CA LEU A 232 11.72 -5.82 -18.28
C LEU A 232 12.82 -5.88 -19.35
N LYS A 233 13.79 -4.98 -19.31
CA LYS A 233 14.96 -4.98 -20.20
C LYS A 233 15.75 -6.28 -20.11
N TYR A 234 16.02 -6.77 -18.89
CA TYR A 234 16.71 -8.05 -18.68
C TYR A 234 15.91 -9.22 -19.27
N LEU A 235 14.61 -9.28 -18.98
CA LEU A 235 13.74 -10.33 -19.49
C LEU A 235 13.63 -10.33 -21.02
N TRP A 236 13.62 -9.16 -21.63
CA TRP A 236 13.55 -9.01 -23.08
C TRP A 236 14.84 -9.48 -23.75
N ARG A 237 16.01 -9.06 -23.25
CA ARG A 237 17.33 -9.53 -23.75
C ARG A 237 17.49 -11.05 -23.65
N HIS A 238 17.10 -11.64 -22.53
CA HIS A 238 17.22 -13.08 -22.33
C HIS A 238 16.23 -13.89 -23.19
N LYS A 239 15.04 -13.33 -23.49
CA LYS A 239 14.08 -13.95 -24.43
C LYS A 239 14.63 -13.94 -25.86
N ILE A 240 15.28 -12.85 -26.28
CA ILE A 240 15.91 -12.73 -27.60
C ILE A 240 17.08 -13.72 -27.73
N SER A 241 17.97 -13.80 -26.72
CA SER A 241 19.11 -14.73 -26.73
C SER A 241 18.65 -16.18 -26.94
N VAL A 242 17.67 -16.63 -26.14
CA VAL A 242 17.15 -18.01 -26.23
C VAL A 242 16.46 -18.28 -27.57
N ARG A 243 15.73 -17.31 -28.12
CA ARG A 243 15.07 -17.45 -29.43
C ARG A 243 16.09 -17.50 -30.58
N ARG A 244 17.23 -16.83 -30.43
CA ARG A 244 18.32 -16.83 -31.41
C ARG A 244 19.09 -18.16 -31.40
N ASP A 245 19.36 -18.71 -30.21
CA ASP A 245 20.02 -20.02 -30.06
C ASP A 245 19.13 -21.16 -30.60
N PHE A 246 17.81 -21.09 -30.39
CA PHE A 246 16.86 -22.05 -30.96
C PHE A 246 16.76 -22.01 -32.49
N ASN A 247 16.96 -20.84 -33.11
CA ASN A 247 16.90 -20.69 -34.56
C ASN A 247 18.20 -21.15 -35.26
N GLN A 248 19.31 -21.30 -34.52
CA GLN A 248 20.59 -21.81 -35.05
C GLN A 248 20.76 -23.33 -34.88
N ASN A 249 20.09 -23.95 -33.90
CA ASN A 249 20.22 -25.38 -33.60
C ASN A 249 18.95 -26.19 -33.91
N SER A 250 18.36 -25.95 -35.08
CA SER A 250 17.23 -26.73 -35.61
C SER A 250 17.67 -28.11 -36.08
N GLU A 251 18.23 -28.94 -35.21
CA GLU A 251 18.27 -30.40 -35.39
C GLU A 251 18.60 -31.08 -34.05
N SER A 252 17.59 -31.77 -33.49
CA SER A 252 17.71 -32.76 -32.41
C SER A 252 18.35 -32.31 -31.09
N SER A 253 17.57 -31.76 -30.17
CA SER A 253 17.84 -31.89 -28.73
C SER A 253 16.56 -31.67 -27.92
N GLU A 254 16.05 -32.77 -27.36
CA GLU A 254 15.03 -32.78 -26.30
C GLU A 254 15.41 -31.77 -25.18
N PRO A 255 14.51 -30.87 -24.76
CA PRO A 255 14.83 -29.88 -23.73
C PRO A 255 14.85 -30.54 -22.35
N VAL A 256 16.04 -31.00 -21.91
CA VAL A 256 16.31 -31.35 -20.51
C VAL A 256 16.28 -30.07 -19.66
N MET A 257 15.10 -29.61 -19.22
CA MET A 257 15.01 -28.41 -18.36
C MET A 257 13.74 -28.33 -17.48
N GLY A 258 13.52 -29.32 -16.61
CA GLY A 258 12.38 -29.33 -15.68
C GLY A 258 12.52 -28.44 -14.43
N GLY A 259 13.74 -28.20 -13.94
CA GLY A 259 13.98 -27.52 -12.64
C GLY A 259 14.17 -26.01 -12.70
N GLY A 260 14.99 -25.51 -13.63
CA GLY A 260 15.34 -24.08 -13.72
C GLY A 260 14.20 -23.20 -14.27
N THR A 261 13.42 -23.74 -15.21
CA THR A 261 12.31 -23.06 -15.86
C THR A 261 11.15 -22.78 -14.89
N THR A 262 10.87 -23.70 -13.96
CA THR A 262 9.80 -23.58 -12.97
C THR A 262 10.14 -22.52 -11.91
N MET A 263 11.38 -22.45 -11.43
CA MET A 263 11.84 -21.41 -10.50
C MET A 263 11.82 -20.02 -11.13
N ALA A 264 12.26 -19.89 -12.38
CA ALA A 264 12.21 -18.62 -13.12
C ALA A 264 10.76 -18.14 -13.33
N ARG A 265 9.83 -19.03 -13.69
CA ARG A 265 8.39 -18.73 -13.81
C ARG A 265 7.82 -18.23 -12.48
N ARG A 266 8.15 -18.87 -11.35
CA ARG A 266 7.74 -18.43 -10.01
C ARG A 266 8.24 -17.03 -9.69
N ARG A 267 9.52 -16.72 -9.93
CA ARG A 267 10.10 -15.37 -9.68
C ARG A 267 9.39 -14.28 -10.49
N LYS A 268 9.11 -14.53 -11.77
CA LYS A 268 8.35 -13.60 -12.64
C LYS A 268 6.93 -13.36 -12.13
N LYS A 269 6.23 -14.42 -11.71
CA LYS A 269 4.87 -14.30 -11.17
C LYS A 269 4.84 -13.45 -9.90
N VAL A 270 5.77 -13.66 -8.98
CA VAL A 270 5.89 -12.81 -7.78
C VAL A 270 6.22 -11.37 -8.16
N ALA A 271 7.13 -11.14 -9.12
CA ALA A 271 7.41 -9.77 -9.58
C ALA A 271 6.19 -9.07 -10.21
N LYS A 272 5.35 -9.81 -10.95
CA LYS A 272 4.06 -9.29 -11.48
C LYS A 272 3.09 -8.93 -10.36
N MET A 273 3.01 -9.75 -9.31
CA MET A 273 2.20 -9.45 -8.12
C MET A 273 2.70 -8.18 -7.42
N VAL A 274 4.01 -8.07 -7.17
CA VAL A 274 4.61 -6.86 -6.56
C VAL A 274 4.35 -5.62 -7.42
N ALA A 275 4.37 -5.76 -8.75
CA ALA A 275 4.10 -4.65 -9.67
C ALA A 275 2.64 -4.20 -9.57
N ALA A 276 1.70 -5.15 -9.49
CA ALA A 276 0.28 -4.85 -9.33
C ALA A 276 0.02 -4.08 -8.02
N VAL A 277 0.64 -4.48 -6.91
CA VAL A 277 0.54 -3.75 -5.63
C VAL A 277 1.13 -2.34 -5.74
N ALA A 278 2.29 -2.20 -6.38
CA ALA A 278 2.92 -0.88 -6.56
C ALA A 278 2.11 0.06 -7.48
N ILE A 279 1.49 -0.48 -8.53
CA ILE A 279 0.60 0.28 -9.43
C ILE A 279 -0.67 0.71 -8.68
N LEU A 280 -1.26 -0.20 -7.90
CA LEU A 280 -2.41 0.12 -7.06
C LEU A 280 -2.07 1.28 -6.11
N PHE A 281 -0.94 1.20 -5.41
CA PHE A 281 -0.46 2.29 -4.55
C PHE A 281 -0.31 3.61 -5.33
N ALA A 282 0.34 3.58 -6.50
CA ALA A 282 0.53 4.76 -7.33
C ALA A 282 -0.80 5.45 -7.71
N ILE A 283 -1.78 4.67 -8.17
CA ILE A 283 -3.07 5.16 -8.63
C ILE A 283 -3.92 5.67 -7.45
N THR A 284 -3.95 4.94 -6.34
CA THR A 284 -4.83 5.25 -5.21
C THR A 284 -4.37 6.46 -4.40
N TRP A 285 -3.05 6.70 -4.34
CA TRP A 285 -2.48 7.85 -3.62
C TRP A 285 -2.28 9.10 -4.48
N LEU A 286 -2.30 8.98 -5.81
CA LEU A 286 -2.11 10.13 -6.72
C LEU A 286 -3.08 11.28 -6.44
N PRO A 287 -4.41 11.07 -6.31
CA PRO A 287 -5.34 12.18 -6.22
C PRO A 287 -5.16 13.00 -4.94
N ILE A 288 -4.86 12.35 -3.81
CA ILE A 288 -4.68 13.08 -2.54
C ILE A 288 -3.36 13.84 -2.50
N HIS A 289 -2.29 13.29 -3.08
CA HIS A 289 -1.03 14.03 -3.22
C HIS A 289 -1.18 15.23 -4.15
N LEU A 290 -1.87 15.06 -5.27
CA LEU A 290 -2.15 16.16 -6.20
C LEU A 290 -3.02 17.24 -5.55
N PHE A 291 -4.10 16.84 -4.88
CA PHE A 291 -4.98 17.77 -4.17
C PHE A 291 -4.22 18.61 -3.14
N ASN A 292 -3.43 17.96 -2.27
CA ASN A 292 -2.65 18.65 -1.25
C ASN A 292 -1.60 19.59 -1.87
N LEU A 293 -0.95 19.17 -2.96
CA LEU A 293 0.02 20.00 -3.67
C LEU A 293 -0.64 21.24 -4.28
N VAL A 294 -1.74 21.08 -5.00
CA VAL A 294 -2.47 22.20 -5.62
C VAL A 294 -3.02 23.15 -4.55
N TYR A 295 -3.60 22.61 -3.47
CA TYR A 295 -4.09 23.39 -2.33
C TYR A 295 -3.02 24.32 -1.77
N VAL A 296 -1.82 23.78 -1.53
CA VAL A 296 -0.73 24.54 -0.92
C VAL A 296 -0.03 25.47 -1.91
N LEU A 297 0.00 25.14 -3.21
CA LEU A 297 0.58 26.01 -4.25
C LEU A 297 -0.32 27.21 -4.59
N MET A 298 -1.63 27.00 -4.67
CA MET A 298 -2.60 28.07 -4.96
C MET A 298 -2.86 28.99 -3.76
N ASP A 299 -2.63 28.50 -2.54
CA ASP A 299 -2.75 29.31 -1.30
C ASP A 299 -4.14 29.96 -1.19
N GLU A 300 -4.22 31.29 -1.05
CA GLU A 300 -5.49 32.03 -0.98
C GLU A 300 -6.31 31.99 -2.29
N SER A 301 -5.67 31.69 -3.43
CA SER A 301 -6.36 31.56 -4.73
C SER A 301 -7.08 30.22 -4.89
N PHE A 302 -6.96 29.29 -3.93
CA PHE A 302 -7.60 27.97 -4.04
C PHE A 302 -9.12 28.08 -3.91
N PRO A 303 -9.91 27.53 -4.87
CA PRO A 303 -11.36 27.66 -4.84
C PRO A 303 -11.98 26.83 -3.71
N LYS A 304 -12.62 27.52 -2.75
CA LYS A 304 -13.35 26.89 -1.62
C LYS A 304 -14.78 26.51 -2.02
N SER A 305 -14.91 25.69 -3.07
CA SER A 305 -16.20 25.28 -3.65
C SER A 305 -16.57 23.83 -3.30
N LYS A 306 -17.86 23.49 -3.37
CA LYS A 306 -18.36 22.12 -3.15
C LYS A 306 -17.64 21.06 -4.01
N PRO A 307 -17.39 21.27 -5.33
CA PRO A 307 -16.66 20.30 -6.14
C PRO A 307 -15.25 20.01 -5.63
N MET A 308 -14.55 20.99 -5.04
CA MET A 308 -13.23 20.76 -4.45
C MET A 308 -13.31 19.96 -3.15
N TYR A 309 -14.37 20.16 -2.36
CA TYR A 309 -14.63 19.34 -1.18
C TYR A 309 -14.93 17.88 -1.56
N ASP A 310 -15.82 17.67 -2.54
CA ASP A 310 -16.15 16.35 -3.08
C ASP A 310 -14.90 15.64 -3.64
N LEU A 311 -14.06 16.38 -4.38
CA LEU A 311 -12.79 15.86 -4.89
C LEU A 311 -11.84 15.44 -3.77
N LYS A 312 -11.77 16.21 -2.68
CA LYS A 312 -10.97 15.88 -1.49
C LYS A 312 -11.47 14.60 -0.83
N ILE A 313 -12.79 14.47 -0.64
CA ILE A 313 -13.42 13.25 -0.07
C ILE A 313 -13.12 12.04 -0.95
N PHE A 314 -13.30 12.17 -2.27
CA PHE A 314 -13.00 11.13 -3.23
C PHE A 314 -11.52 10.71 -3.16
N ALA A 315 -10.60 11.69 -3.16
CA ALA A 315 -9.17 11.45 -3.07
C ALA A 315 -8.76 10.72 -1.77
N HIS A 316 -9.32 11.13 -0.63
CA HIS A 316 -9.13 10.44 0.65
C HIS A 316 -9.66 9.01 0.60
N THR A 317 -10.90 8.84 0.14
CA THR A 317 -11.54 7.52 0.04
C THR A 317 -10.69 6.59 -0.82
N LEU A 318 -10.21 7.06 -1.97
CA LEU A 318 -9.36 6.27 -2.84
C LEU A 318 -8.04 5.89 -2.15
N SER A 319 -7.40 6.82 -1.42
CA SER A 319 -6.18 6.50 -0.66
C SER A 319 -6.41 5.41 0.39
N TYR A 320 -7.57 5.41 1.07
CA TYR A 320 -7.91 4.40 2.08
C TYR A 320 -8.12 3.00 1.47
N THR A 321 -8.63 2.93 0.24
CA THR A 321 -8.78 1.64 -0.45
C THR A 321 -7.44 0.95 -0.72
N SER A 322 -6.33 1.69 -0.78
CA SER A 322 -5.00 1.12 -0.99
C SER A 322 -4.62 0.05 0.06
N SER A 323 -5.06 0.24 1.31
CA SER A 323 -4.77 -0.67 2.42
C SER A 323 -5.68 -1.90 2.46
N CYS A 324 -6.87 -1.87 1.84
CA CYS A 324 -7.80 -2.99 1.87
C CYS A 324 -7.75 -3.87 0.60
N VAL A 325 -7.23 -3.35 -0.52
CA VAL A 325 -7.16 -4.11 -1.79
C VAL A 325 -5.94 -5.05 -1.85
N ASN A 326 -4.88 -4.78 -1.08
CA ASN A 326 -3.64 -5.58 -1.06
C ASN A 326 -3.88 -7.10 -0.82
N PRO A 327 -4.67 -7.53 0.18
CA PRO A 327 -5.03 -8.93 0.37
C PRO A 327 -5.62 -9.60 -0.88
N PHE A 328 -6.47 -8.92 -1.65
CA PHE A 328 -7.07 -9.47 -2.87
C PHE A 328 -6.02 -9.68 -3.98
N ILE A 329 -5.05 -8.77 -4.10
CA ILE A 329 -3.94 -8.96 -5.03
C ILE A 329 -3.13 -10.21 -4.63
N TYR A 330 -2.87 -10.39 -3.33
CA TYR A 330 -2.16 -11.57 -2.83
C TYR A 330 -2.96 -12.86 -3.02
N THR A 331 -4.29 -12.84 -2.87
CA THR A 331 -5.14 -14.02 -3.09
C THR A 331 -5.23 -14.40 -4.57
N ILE A 332 -5.27 -13.42 -5.48
CA ILE A 332 -5.39 -13.67 -6.93
C ILE A 332 -4.03 -14.08 -7.53
N MET A 333 -2.95 -13.40 -7.16
CA MET A 333 -1.66 -13.48 -7.84
C MET A 333 -0.57 -14.20 -7.03
N GLY A 334 -0.74 -14.36 -5.71
CA GLY A 334 0.24 -14.93 -4.80
C GLY A 334 0.05 -16.42 -4.54
N ASP A 335 0.71 -17.29 -5.29
CA ASP A 335 0.62 -18.75 -5.08
C ASP A 335 1.06 -19.18 -3.66
N GLY A 336 2.06 -18.50 -3.10
CA GLY A 336 2.52 -18.75 -1.72
C GLY A 336 1.44 -18.40 -0.69
N PHE A 337 0.77 -17.26 -0.88
CA PHE A 337 -0.36 -16.86 -0.05
C PHE A 337 -1.54 -17.82 -0.19
N ARG A 338 -1.95 -18.17 -1.43
CA ARG A 338 -3.07 -19.10 -1.67
C ARG A 338 -2.84 -20.46 -1.04
N ARG A 339 -1.62 -21.00 -1.14
CA ARG A 339 -1.24 -22.26 -0.52
C ARG A 339 -1.30 -22.17 1.00
N ALA A 340 -0.68 -21.14 1.58
CA ALA A 340 -0.71 -20.89 3.02
C ALA A 340 -2.14 -20.70 3.56
N PHE A 341 -3.00 -20.01 2.81
CA PHE A 341 -4.41 -19.82 3.13
C PHE A 341 -5.18 -21.15 3.12
N ARG A 342 -5.03 -21.96 2.06
CA ARG A 342 -5.67 -23.28 1.96
C ARG A 342 -5.24 -24.23 3.07
N GLU A 343 -3.94 -24.28 3.39
CA GLU A 343 -3.40 -25.12 4.46
C GLU A 343 -3.85 -24.63 5.86
N SER A 344 -4.27 -23.36 5.98
CA SER A 344 -4.79 -22.78 7.23
C SER A 344 -6.26 -23.09 7.51
N ILE A 345 -7.05 -23.47 6.49
CA ILE A 345 -8.47 -23.80 6.61
C ILE A 345 -8.62 -25.33 6.71
N PRO A 346 -9.08 -25.87 7.87
CA PRO A 346 -9.23 -27.32 8.08
C PRO A 346 -10.16 -27.99 7.07
N ILE A 347 -11.21 -27.28 6.63
CA ILE A 347 -12.23 -27.76 5.68
C ILE A 347 -11.66 -28.01 4.28
N CYS A 348 -10.55 -27.36 3.90
CA CYS A 348 -9.88 -27.58 2.63
C CYS A 348 -8.81 -28.68 2.66
N ARG A 349 -8.68 -29.43 3.76
CA ARG A 349 -7.91 -30.67 3.81
C ARG A 349 -8.68 -31.76 3.06
N GLY A 350 -8.68 -31.67 1.73
CA GLY A 350 -8.92 -32.86 0.92
C GLY A 350 -7.96 -33.95 1.37
N SER A 351 -8.47 -35.19 1.45
CA SER A 351 -7.75 -36.39 1.88
C SER A 351 -6.28 -36.36 1.45
N PRO A 352 -5.31 -36.70 2.32
CA PRO A 352 -3.91 -36.71 1.94
C PRO A 352 -3.74 -37.61 0.73
N SER A 353 -3.58 -37.01 -0.46
CA SER A 353 -3.14 -37.74 -1.64
C SER A 353 -1.77 -38.30 -1.27
N SER A 354 -1.72 -39.61 -1.09
CA SER A 354 -0.54 -40.42 -0.91
C SER A 354 0.46 -40.06 -1.99
N TYR A 355 1.37 -39.15 -1.67
CA TYR A 355 2.55 -38.89 -2.48
C TYR A 355 3.46 -40.11 -2.27
N GLN A 356 3.18 -41.19 -3.01
CA GLN A 356 4.12 -42.29 -3.17
C GLN A 356 5.40 -41.67 -3.74
N ARG A 357 6.44 -41.61 -2.89
CA ARG A 357 7.79 -41.35 -3.38
C ARG A 357 8.05 -42.36 -4.50
N PRO A 358 8.62 -41.96 -5.64
CA PRO A 358 9.13 -42.92 -6.61
C PRO A 358 10.14 -43.81 -5.87
N SER A 359 9.80 -45.08 -5.74
CA SER A 359 10.72 -46.12 -5.28
C SER A 359 11.83 -46.20 -6.32
N TYR A 360 12.97 -45.57 -6.05
CA TYR A 360 14.17 -45.84 -6.84
C TYR A 360 14.51 -47.32 -6.63
N PRO A 361 14.67 -48.12 -7.70
CA PRO A 361 15.14 -49.48 -7.56
C PRO A 361 16.53 -49.43 -6.90
N ARG A 362 16.63 -50.10 -5.75
CA ARG A 362 17.86 -50.30 -5.01
C ARG A 362 18.81 -51.03 -5.96
N ARG A 363 19.82 -50.34 -6.48
CA ARG A 363 20.92 -50.97 -7.21
C ARG A 363 21.55 -51.96 -6.23
N SER A 364 21.37 -53.26 -6.50
CA SER A 364 22.10 -54.33 -5.84
C SER A 364 23.58 -54.02 -6.02
N GLY A 365 24.26 -53.69 -4.93
CA GLY A 365 25.71 -53.60 -4.92
C GLY A 365 26.24 -55.02 -5.04
N SER A 366 26.68 -55.40 -6.24
CA SER A 366 27.57 -56.53 -6.42
C SER A 366 28.89 -56.17 -5.72
N THR A 367 29.15 -56.83 -4.60
CA THR A 367 30.46 -56.87 -3.94
C THR A 367 31.49 -57.33 -4.96
N ILE A 368 32.40 -56.44 -5.37
CA ILE A 368 33.59 -56.82 -6.10
C ILE A 368 34.55 -57.39 -5.05
N GLU A 369 34.64 -58.72 -4.97
CA GLU A 369 35.76 -59.39 -4.31
C GLU A 369 37.04 -59.06 -5.07
N THR A 370 37.89 -58.24 -4.47
CA THR A 370 39.29 -58.15 -4.87
C THR A 370 40.01 -59.41 -4.41
N LYS A 371 40.17 -60.38 -5.31
CA LYS A 371 41.17 -61.45 -5.18
C LYS A 371 42.57 -60.82 -5.23
N PHE A 372 43.26 -60.81 -4.10
CA PHE A 372 44.72 -60.67 -4.05
C PHE A 372 45.32 -62.04 -4.36
N ASN A 373 45.82 -62.22 -5.58
CA ASN A 373 46.81 -63.23 -5.91
C ASN A 373 48.11 -62.49 -6.24
N GLY A 374 49.15 -62.76 -5.46
CA GLY A 374 50.52 -62.33 -5.73
C GLY A 374 51.44 -63.34 -5.07
N GLU A 375 52.06 -64.15 -5.92
CA GLU A 375 53.16 -65.08 -5.65
C GLU A 375 54.40 -64.37 -5.11
#